data_AF-A0AAE6QWJ4-F1
#
_entry.id   AF-A0AAE6QWJ4-F1
#
_cell.length_a   1.000
_cell.length_b   1.000
_cell.length_c   1.000
_cell.angle_alpha   90.00
_cell.angle_beta   90.00
_cell.angle_gamma   90.00
#
_symmetry.space_group_name_H-M   'P 1'
#
loop_
_entity.id
_entity.type
_entity.pdbx_description
1 polymer ?
#
loop_
_entity_poly.entity_id
_entity_poly.type
_entity_poly.pdbx_seq_one_letter_code
_entity_poly.pdbx_strand_id
1 'polypeptide(L)'
;MNLKRSSTMFLKVIIFLAGISVLALCIFLVPEMADFTANLYPNIAPIKYLVFIVMYGAAVPFYVALYQAFNLLQYIDENTAFSELSVKALKNIKCCAITISGLYVLSLPLFHFIAKKMDPPIGLVGLIIVFASLVIAVFAAILQRLLQEAIHIKSENDLTV
;
A
#
# COMPACT_ATOMS: atom_id res chain seq x y z
N MET A 1 5.35 -9.22 31.41
CA MET A 1 4.79 -8.64 30.17
C MET A 1 5.48 -9.33 29.00
N ASN A 2 4.79 -10.23 28.29
CA ASN A 2 5.39 -11.08 27.26
C ASN A 2 5.91 -10.23 26.09
N LEU A 3 7.23 -10.22 25.86
CA LEU A 3 7.93 -9.45 24.80
C LEU A 3 7.26 -9.56 23.41
N LYS A 4 6.65 -10.71 23.11
CA LYS A 4 5.95 -10.99 21.84
C LYS A 4 4.74 -10.07 21.60
N ARG A 5 3.95 -9.79 22.65
CA ARG A 5 2.74 -8.94 22.59
C ARG A 5 3.09 -7.44 22.60
N SER A 6 4.27 -7.07 23.08
CA SER A 6 4.74 -5.69 23.08
C SER A 6 5.24 -5.24 21.70
N SER A 7 5.87 -6.15 20.94
CA SER A 7 6.42 -5.86 19.60
C SER A 7 5.33 -5.62 18.56
N THR A 8 4.26 -6.44 18.59
CA THR A 8 3.10 -6.29 17.70
C THR A 8 2.29 -5.04 18.01
N MET A 9 2.16 -4.65 19.28
CA MET A 9 1.51 -3.39 19.69
C MET A 9 2.24 -2.17 19.13
N PHE A 10 3.57 -2.16 19.16
CA PHE A 10 4.36 -1.09 18.55
C PHE A 10 4.10 -0.99 17.04
N LEU A 11 4.09 -2.12 16.33
CA LEU A 11 3.85 -2.11 14.88
C LEU A 11 2.41 -1.71 14.52
N LYS A 12 1.42 -2.08 15.34
CA LYS A 12 0.02 -1.62 15.18
C LYS A 12 -0.09 -0.10 15.32
N VAL A 13 0.62 0.50 16.28
CA VAL A 13 0.66 1.96 16.44
C VAL A 13 1.30 2.63 15.22
N ILE A 14 2.37 2.07 14.67
CA ILE A 14 3.00 2.58 13.43
C ILE A 14 2.02 2.52 12.25
N ILE A 15 1.29 1.42 12.08
CA ILE A 15 0.27 1.28 11.03
C ILE A 15 -0.80 2.36 11.16
N PHE A 16 -1.26 2.61 12.38
CA PHE A 16 -2.26 3.64 12.66
C PHE A 16 -1.73 5.05 12.33
N LEU A 17 -0.50 5.35 12.75
CA LEU A 17 0.15 6.63 12.46
C LEU A 17 0.38 6.82 10.96
N ALA A 18 0.76 5.77 10.24
CA ALA A 18 0.91 5.79 8.79
C ALA A 18 -0.43 6.08 8.09
N GLY A 19 -1.52 5.46 8.55
CA GLY A 19 -2.87 5.74 8.06
C GLY A 19 -3.27 7.20 8.24
N ILE A 20 -3.05 7.78 9.44
CA ILE A 20 -3.34 9.20 9.71
C ILE A 20 -2.48 10.11 8.82
N SER A 21 -1.20 9.80 8.67
CA SER A 21 -0.26 10.58 7.87
C SER A 21 -0.72 10.65 6.41
N VAL A 22 -1.12 9.52 5.84
CA VAL A 22 -1.65 9.48 4.47
C VAL A 22 -3.01 10.17 4.37
N LEU A 23 -3.87 10.09 5.38
CA LEU A 23 -5.15 10.81 5.40
C LEU A 23 -4.93 12.33 5.35
N ALA A 24 -3.99 12.84 6.14
CA ALA A 24 -3.62 14.24 6.12
C ALA A 24 -3.09 14.66 4.75
N LEU A 25 -2.21 13.86 4.13
CA LEU A 25 -1.74 14.10 2.77
C LEU A 25 -2.89 14.10 1.75
N CYS A 26 -3.86 13.20 1.88
CA CYS A 26 -5.04 13.18 1.02
C CYS A 26 -5.91 14.44 1.14
N ILE A 27 -6.05 15.00 2.34
CA ILE A 27 -6.90 16.18 2.58
C ILE A 27 -6.21 17.49 2.18
N PHE A 28 -4.91 17.62 2.48
CA PHE A 28 -4.18 18.87 2.25
C PHE A 28 -3.47 18.91 0.89
N LEU A 29 -2.73 17.85 0.55
CA LEU A 29 -1.85 17.87 -0.62
C LEU A 29 -2.60 17.58 -1.92
N VAL A 30 -3.60 16.69 -1.92
CA VAL A 30 -4.31 16.31 -3.15
C VAL A 30 -5.09 17.48 -3.77
N PRO A 31 -5.88 18.27 -3.02
CA PRO A 31 -6.58 19.43 -3.59
C PRO A 31 -5.61 20.47 -4.13
N GLU A 32 -4.53 20.77 -3.40
CA GLU A 32 -3.51 21.73 -3.83
C GLU A 32 -2.85 21.29 -5.15
N MET A 33 -2.48 20.01 -5.26
CA MET A 33 -1.93 19.44 -6.50
C MET A 33 -2.94 19.46 -7.66
N ALA A 34 -4.22 19.21 -7.37
CA ALA A 34 -5.27 19.21 -8.37
C ALA A 34 -5.55 20.62 -8.91
N ASP A 35 -5.61 21.62 -8.04
CA ASP A 35 -5.80 23.03 -8.41
C ASP A 35 -4.57 23.59 -9.13
N PHE A 36 -3.37 23.26 -8.66
CA PHE A 36 -2.13 23.63 -9.34
C PHE A 36 -2.08 23.07 -10.78
N THR A 37 -2.44 21.80 -10.95
CA THR A 37 -2.48 21.15 -12.27
C THR A 37 -3.53 21.77 -13.18
N ALA A 38 -4.71 22.12 -12.64
CA ALA A 38 -5.77 22.80 -13.40
C ALA A 38 -5.32 24.18 -13.90
N ASN A 39 -4.60 24.95 -13.07
CA ASN A 39 -4.07 26.26 -13.44
C ASN A 39 -2.96 26.17 -14.50
N LEU A 40 -2.17 25.10 -14.49
CA LEU A 40 -1.10 24.87 -15.48
C LEU A 40 -1.62 24.48 -16.88
N TYR A 41 -2.78 23.82 -16.92
CA TYR A 41 -3.41 23.31 -18.14
C TYR A 41 -4.90 23.67 -18.18
N PRO A 42 -5.24 24.97 -18.29
CA PRO A 42 -6.64 25.43 -18.30
C PRO A 42 -7.43 24.89 -19.51
N ASN A 43 -6.74 24.50 -20.59
CA ASN A 43 -7.35 23.92 -21.78
C ASN A 43 -7.73 22.43 -21.63
N ILE A 44 -7.27 21.76 -20.56
CA ILE A 44 -7.58 20.35 -20.28
C ILE A 44 -8.52 20.29 -19.09
N ALA A 45 -9.79 20.64 -19.32
CA ALA A 45 -10.85 20.64 -18.29
C ALA A 45 -10.91 19.37 -17.40
N PRO A 46 -10.68 18.13 -17.91
CA PRO A 46 -10.75 16.94 -17.05
C PRO A 46 -9.48 16.67 -16.22
N ILE A 47 -8.40 17.46 -16.36
CA ILE A 47 -7.11 17.12 -15.72
C ILE A 47 -7.20 17.11 -14.18
N LYS A 48 -8.00 18.00 -13.61
CA LYS A 48 -8.28 18.06 -12.16
C LYS A 48 -8.91 16.77 -11.65
N TYR A 49 -9.92 16.27 -12.36
CA TYR A 49 -10.59 15.00 -12.03
C TYR A 49 -9.65 13.82 -12.17
N LEU A 50 -8.74 13.86 -13.16
CA LEU A 50 -7.78 12.79 -13.36
C LEU A 50 -6.77 12.70 -12.21
N VAL A 51 -6.28 13.84 -11.69
CA VAL A 51 -5.44 13.85 -10.47
C VAL A 51 -6.19 13.27 -9.27
N PHE A 52 -7.46 13.64 -9.08
CA PHE A 52 -8.26 13.08 -8.00
C PHE A 52 -8.47 11.58 -8.12
N ILE A 53 -8.80 11.08 -9.32
CA ILE A 53 -8.97 9.65 -9.58
C ILE A 53 -7.69 8.88 -9.26
N VAL A 54 -6.53 9.39 -9.65
CA VAL A 54 -5.24 8.73 -9.40
C VAL A 54 -4.91 8.74 -7.91
N MET A 55 -4.97 9.89 -7.25
CA MET A 55 -4.56 10.01 -5.85
C MET A 55 -5.53 9.27 -4.90
N TYR A 56 -6.83 9.51 -5.03
CA TYR A 56 -7.82 8.81 -4.20
C TYR A 56 -7.99 7.35 -4.61
N GLY A 57 -7.85 7.03 -5.89
CA GLY A 57 -7.87 5.65 -6.39
C GLY A 57 -6.70 4.81 -5.83
N ALA A 58 -5.54 5.41 -5.57
CA ALA A 58 -4.43 4.75 -4.89
C ALA A 58 -4.60 4.70 -3.36
N ALA A 59 -5.29 5.68 -2.77
CA ALA A 59 -5.54 5.70 -1.33
C ALA A 59 -6.37 4.49 -0.88
N VAL A 60 -7.38 4.09 -1.66
CA VAL A 60 -8.23 2.93 -1.35
C VAL A 60 -7.43 1.63 -1.15
N PRO A 61 -6.64 1.12 -2.13
CA PRO A 61 -5.83 -0.07 -1.93
C PRO A 61 -4.76 0.11 -0.85
N PHE A 62 -4.27 1.33 -0.61
CA PHE A 62 -3.35 1.59 0.49
C PHE A 62 -4.00 1.33 1.87
N TYR A 63 -5.19 1.86 2.12
CA TYR A 63 -5.92 1.59 3.37
C TYR A 63 -6.32 0.13 3.52
N VAL A 64 -6.70 -0.53 2.42
CA VAL A 64 -6.97 -1.98 2.43
C VAL A 64 -5.70 -2.76 2.81
N ALA A 65 -4.54 -2.39 2.28
CA ALA A 65 -3.26 -3.00 2.66
C ALA A 65 -2.93 -2.77 4.15
N LEU A 66 -3.15 -1.57 4.68
CA LEU A 66 -2.94 -1.27 6.10
C LEU A 66 -3.86 -2.11 7.01
N TYR A 67 -5.15 -2.19 6.69
CA TYR A 67 -6.10 -3.03 7.42
C TYR A 67 -5.66 -4.50 7.42
N GLN A 68 -5.19 -4.97 6.26
CA GLN A 68 -4.74 -6.34 6.12
C GLN A 68 -3.43 -6.63 6.88
N ALA A 69 -2.52 -5.65 6.94
CA ALA A 69 -1.31 -5.72 7.77
C ALA A 69 -1.64 -5.72 9.26
N PHE A 70 -2.65 -4.95 9.69
CA PHE A 70 -3.15 -4.97 11.05
C PHE A 70 -3.70 -6.36 11.42
N ASN A 71 -4.49 -6.96 10.53
CA ASN A 71 -5.02 -8.32 10.73
C ASN A 71 -3.91 -9.37 10.82
N LEU A 72 -2.85 -9.26 10.01
CA LEU A 72 -1.67 -10.13 10.15
C LEU A 72 -1.05 -10.04 11.54
N LEU A 73 -0.92 -8.83 12.10
CA LEU A 73 -0.40 -8.66 13.46
C LEU A 73 -1.34 -9.25 14.51
N GLN A 74 -2.64 -9.16 14.29
CA GLN A 74 -3.62 -9.82 15.15
C GLN A 74 -3.49 -11.35 15.11
N TYR A 75 -3.33 -11.95 13.93
CA TYR A 75 -3.11 -13.39 13.80
C TYR A 75 -1.80 -13.85 14.48
N ILE A 76 -0.77 -13.00 14.47
CA ILE A 76 0.48 -13.26 15.23
C ILE A 76 0.22 -13.23 16.74
N ASP A 77 -0.55 -12.26 17.23
CA ASP A 77 -0.91 -12.17 18.65
C ASP A 77 -1.75 -13.35 19.13
N GLU A 78 -2.64 -13.85 18.27
CA GLU A 78 -3.52 -15.00 18.52
C GLU A 78 -2.81 -16.35 18.30
N ASN A 79 -1.53 -16.36 17.93
CA ASN A 79 -0.75 -17.54 17.53
C ASN A 79 -1.36 -18.33 16.34
N THR A 80 -2.19 -17.68 15.52
CA THR A 80 -2.84 -18.22 14.32
C THR A 80 -2.15 -17.73 13.03
N ALA A 81 -0.91 -17.24 13.12
CA ALA A 81 -0.14 -16.73 11.98
C ALA A 81 0.06 -17.76 10.84
N PHE A 82 0.15 -19.06 11.17
CA PHE A 82 0.21 -20.15 10.19
C PHE A 82 -1.19 -20.63 9.85
N SER A 83 -1.98 -19.75 9.22
CA SER A 83 -3.34 -20.04 8.79
C SER A 83 -3.60 -19.54 7.37
N GLU A 84 -4.58 -20.15 6.71
CA GLU A 84 -5.10 -19.69 5.41
C GLU A 84 -5.55 -18.22 5.44
N LEU A 85 -5.99 -17.72 6.60
CA LEU A 85 -6.34 -16.31 6.80
C LEU A 85 -5.12 -15.39 6.63
N SER A 86 -3.97 -15.81 7.14
CA SER A 86 -2.71 -15.05 6.99
C SER A 86 -2.17 -15.11 5.56
N VAL A 87 -2.35 -16.24 4.86
CA VAL A 87 -2.01 -16.34 3.42
C VAL A 87 -2.92 -15.43 2.58
N LYS A 88 -4.23 -15.45 2.85
CA LYS A 88 -5.21 -14.55 2.21
C LYS A 88 -4.86 -13.09 2.47
N ALA A 89 -4.39 -12.78 3.69
CA ALA A 89 -3.96 -11.45 4.03
C ALA A 89 -2.78 -10.97 3.19
N LEU A 90 -1.72 -11.77 3.09
CA LEU A 90 -0.56 -11.44 2.25
C LEU A 90 -0.93 -11.34 0.76
N LYS A 91 -1.84 -12.20 0.28
CA LYS A 91 -2.37 -12.13 -1.09
C LYS A 91 -3.07 -10.79 -1.36
N ASN A 92 -3.88 -10.31 -0.42
CA ASN A 92 -4.56 -9.02 -0.53
C ASN A 92 -3.58 -7.85 -0.51
N ILE A 93 -2.57 -7.86 0.37
CA ILE A 93 -1.51 -6.84 0.42
C ILE A 93 -0.76 -6.79 -0.92
N LYS A 94 -0.36 -7.95 -1.45
CA LYS A 94 0.28 -8.05 -2.77
C LYS A 94 -0.60 -7.44 -3.87
N CYS A 95 -1.88 -7.80 -3.90
CA CYS A 95 -2.82 -7.27 -4.88
C CYS A 95 -2.91 -5.73 -4.79
N CYS A 96 -3.08 -5.20 -3.57
CA CYS A 96 -3.11 -3.75 -3.34
C CYS A 96 -1.83 -3.06 -3.83
N ALA A 97 -0.67 -3.63 -3.53
CA ALA A 97 0.62 -3.09 -3.95
C ALA A 97 0.79 -3.11 -5.49
N ILE A 98 0.31 -4.15 -6.16
CA ILE A 98 0.29 -4.21 -7.63
C ILE A 98 -0.68 -3.17 -8.20
N THR A 99 -1.86 -3.00 -7.61
CA THR A 99 -2.84 -1.99 -8.03
C THR A 99 -2.29 -0.58 -7.90
N ILE A 100 -1.68 -0.24 -6.76
CA ILE A 100 -1.04 1.07 -6.55
C ILE A 100 0.07 1.30 -7.58
N SER A 101 0.95 0.31 -7.75
CA SER A 101 2.03 0.40 -8.74
C SER A 101 1.49 0.62 -10.15
N GLY A 102 0.49 -0.16 -10.57
CA GLY A 102 -0.12 -0.05 -11.89
C GLY A 102 -0.77 1.32 -12.11
N LEU A 103 -1.50 1.81 -11.11
CA LEU A 103 -2.17 3.12 -11.18
C LEU A 103 -1.16 4.25 -11.36
N TYR A 104 -0.07 4.25 -10.58
CA TYR A 104 0.97 5.27 -10.70
C TYR A 104 1.78 5.14 -11.99
N VAL A 105 2.09 3.92 -12.45
CA VAL A 105 2.78 3.69 -13.74
C VAL A 105 1.97 4.22 -14.91
N LEU A 106 0.66 3.98 -14.93
CA LEU A 106 -0.24 4.52 -15.95
C LEU A 106 -0.32 6.05 -15.90
N SER A 107 -0.09 6.63 -14.73
CA SER A 107 -0.13 8.06 -14.48
C SER A 107 1.23 8.75 -14.66
N LEU A 108 2.33 8.01 -14.82
CA LEU A 108 3.68 8.55 -15.01
C LEU A 108 3.78 9.54 -16.19
N PRO A 109 3.20 9.28 -17.38
CA PRO A 109 3.26 10.23 -18.48
C PRO A 109 2.64 11.58 -18.10
N LEU A 110 1.47 11.54 -17.45
CA LEU A 110 0.78 12.73 -16.96
C LEU A 110 1.63 13.48 -15.93
N PHE A 111 2.15 12.78 -14.92
CA PHE A 111 3.00 13.38 -13.89
C PHE A 111 4.29 13.96 -14.47
N HIS A 112 4.90 13.33 -15.48
CA HIS A 112 6.08 13.86 -16.16
C HIS A 112 5.78 15.18 -16.89
N PHE A 113 4.63 15.27 -17.57
CA PHE A 113 4.21 16.51 -18.22
C PHE A 113 3.98 17.66 -17.21
N ILE A 114 3.36 17.36 -16.06
CA ILE A 114 3.13 18.34 -14.99
C ILE A 114 4.44 18.75 -14.32
N ALA A 115 5.29 17.77 -13.98
CA ALA A 115 6.57 17.99 -13.30
C ALA A 115 7.58 18.81 -14.11
N LYS A 116 7.51 18.79 -15.45
CA LYS A 116 8.39 19.62 -16.30
C LYS A 116 8.15 21.12 -16.13
N LYS A 117 7.00 21.53 -15.60
CA LYS A 117 6.64 22.93 -15.31
C LYS A 117 6.66 23.25 -13.81
N MET A 118 6.98 22.29 -12.96
CA MET A 118 7.09 22.46 -11.51
C MET A 118 8.56 22.37 -11.09
N ASP A 119 9.04 23.40 -10.42
CA ASP A 119 10.28 23.36 -9.64
C ASP A 119 9.82 23.32 -8.17
N PRO A 120 9.91 22.22 -7.39
CA PRO A 120 10.84 21.06 -7.46
C PRO A 120 10.31 19.78 -8.18
N PRO A 121 11.16 18.75 -8.42
CA PRO A 121 10.82 17.58 -9.24
C PRO A 121 9.89 16.59 -8.54
N ILE A 122 8.59 16.89 -8.54
CA ILE A 122 7.54 16.01 -7.99
C ILE A 122 7.42 14.69 -8.79
N GLY A 123 7.92 14.65 -10.02
CA GLY A 123 7.98 13.43 -10.83
C GLY A 123 8.80 12.29 -10.18
N LEU A 124 9.79 12.62 -9.35
CA LEU A 124 10.58 11.62 -8.60
C LEU A 124 9.75 10.93 -7.51
N VAL A 125 8.78 11.63 -6.91
CA VAL A 125 7.94 11.08 -5.85
C VAL A 125 7.07 9.94 -6.40
N GLY A 126 6.48 10.12 -7.58
CA GLY A 126 5.72 9.05 -8.24
C GLY A 126 6.56 7.81 -8.51
N LEU A 127 7.81 7.98 -8.95
CA LEU A 127 8.73 6.87 -9.18
C LEU A 127 9.09 6.13 -7.89
N ILE A 128 9.32 6.86 -6.80
CA ILE A 128 9.60 6.28 -5.47
C ILE A 128 8.39 5.46 -5.00
N ILE A 129 7.16 5.96 -5.19
CA ILE A 129 5.93 5.24 -4.81
C ILE A 129 5.81 3.94 -5.61
N VAL A 130 6.01 3.99 -6.94
CA VAL A 130 5.98 2.79 -7.79
C VAL A 130 7.02 1.76 -7.33
N PHE A 131 8.26 2.20 -7.12
CA PHE A 131 9.34 1.32 -6.69
C PHE A 131 9.06 0.70 -5.31
N ALA A 132 8.64 1.51 -4.33
CA ALA A 132 8.28 1.03 -3.00
C ALA A 132 7.13 0.02 -3.06
N SER A 133 6.10 0.29 -3.87
CA SER A 133 4.96 -0.61 -4.05
C SER A 133 5.36 -1.93 -4.70
N LEU A 134 6.26 -1.89 -5.70
CA LEU A 134 6.79 -3.10 -6.33
C LEU A 134 7.59 -3.95 -5.32
N VAL A 135 8.44 -3.32 -4.52
CA VAL A 135 9.19 -3.99 -3.45
C VAL A 135 8.23 -4.66 -2.47
N ILE A 136 7.20 -3.95 -2.00
CA ILE A 136 6.17 -4.51 -1.11
C ILE A 136 5.46 -5.69 -1.78
N ALA A 137 5.10 -5.60 -3.06
CA ALA A 137 4.43 -6.67 -3.79
C ALA A 137 5.30 -7.94 -3.87
N VAL A 138 6.59 -7.78 -4.18
CA VAL A 138 7.55 -8.90 -4.24
C VAL A 138 7.73 -9.53 -2.85
N PHE A 139 7.94 -8.72 -1.81
CA PHE A 139 8.06 -9.24 -0.44
C PHE A 139 6.79 -9.97 0.01
N ALA A 140 5.61 -9.39 -0.23
CA ALA A 140 4.34 -10.03 0.09
C ALA A 140 4.14 -11.34 -0.68
N ALA A 141 4.58 -11.41 -1.94
CA ALA A 141 4.51 -12.65 -2.73
C ALA A 141 5.41 -13.75 -2.16
N ILE A 142 6.65 -13.40 -1.77
CA ILE A 142 7.59 -14.35 -1.17
C ILE A 142 7.03 -14.85 0.17
N LEU A 143 6.61 -13.94 1.05
CA LEU A 143 6.00 -14.30 2.34
C LEU A 143 4.74 -15.15 2.17
N GLN A 144 3.90 -14.83 1.19
CA GLN A 144 2.69 -15.61 0.89
C GLN A 144 3.06 -17.06 0.56
N ARG A 145 4.08 -17.27 -0.30
CA ARG A 145 4.53 -18.61 -0.70
C ARG A 145 5.14 -19.38 0.47
N LEU A 146 6.05 -18.74 1.22
CA LEU A 146 6.71 -19.37 2.37
C LEU A 146 5.70 -19.78 3.44
N LEU A 147 4.72 -18.92 3.71
CA LEU A 147 3.69 -19.20 4.70
C LEU A 147 2.78 -20.36 4.25
N GLN A 148 2.44 -20.42 2.97
CA GLN A 148 1.64 -21.50 2.39
C GLN A 148 2.39 -22.84 2.45
N GLU A 149 3.70 -22.86 2.14
CA GLU A 149 4.55 -24.04 2.29
C GLU A 149 4.62 -24.49 3.77
N ALA A 150 4.79 -23.56 4.71
CA ALA A 150 4.80 -23.87 6.14
C ALA A 150 3.47 -24.45 6.66
N ILE A 151 2.33 -23.95 6.15
CA ILE A 151 1.00 -24.50 6.49
C ILE A 151 0.86 -25.92 5.97
N HIS A 152 1.29 -26.19 4.72
CA HIS A 152 1.24 -27.53 4.15
C HIS A 152 2.05 -28.54 4.99
N ILE A 153 3.29 -28.19 5.35
CA ILE A 153 4.15 -29.03 6.20
C ILE A 153 3.50 -29.30 7.56
N LYS A 154 2.93 -28.26 8.19
CA LYS A 154 2.23 -28.42 9.47
C LYS A 154 1.03 -29.36 9.34
N SER A 155 0.25 -29.24 8.26
CA SER A 155 -0.92 -30.10 8.03
C SER A 155 -0.54 -31.57 7.79
N GLU A 156 0.58 -31.82 7.11
CA GLU A 156 1.07 -33.19 6.87
C GLU A 156 1.56 -33.84 8.16
N ASN A 157 2.24 -33.08 9.02
CA ASN A 157 2.67 -33.53 10.34
C ASN A 157 1.48 -33.83 11.26
N ASP A 158 0.44 -32.99 11.26
CA ASP A 158 -0.77 -33.21 12.07
C ASP A 158 -1.60 -34.42 11.59
N LEU A 159 -1.41 -34.90 10.34
CA LEU A 159 -2.10 -36.07 9.78
C LEU A 159 -1.36 -37.41 9.96
N THR A 160 -0.07 -37.37 10.34
CA THR A 160 0.78 -38.57 10.47
C THR A 160 1.06 -38.98 11.91
N VAL A 161 0.66 -38.17 12.89
CA VAL A 161 0.78 -38.44 14.35
C VAL A 161 -0.55 -38.91 14.93
#